data_AF-A0A2K3L9N1-F1
#
_entry.id   AF-A0A2K3L9N1-F1
#
_cell.length_a   1.000
_cell.length_b   1.000
_cell.length_c   1.000
_cell.angle_alpha   90.00
_cell.angle_beta   90.00
_cell.angle_gamma   90.00
#
_symmetry.space_group_name_H-M   'P 1'
#
loop_
_entity.id
_entity.type
_entity.pdbx_description
1 polymer ?
#
loop_
_entity_poly.entity_id
_entity_poly.type
_entity_poly.pdbx_seq_one_letter_code
_entity_poly.pdbx_strand_id
1 'polypeptide(L)'
;MQQLVQWCGSKFDGLIIFDECHKAKNLVPEKGKKSTRTGEAVLDIQAQLPEARVVYCSATGASEPRNMAYMVRLGLWGVGTFFSDFGEFHGSVLSLI
;
A
#
# COMPACT_ATOMS: atom_id res chain seq x y z
N MET A 1 -5.32 -3.25 -14.96
CA MET A 1 -5.44 -4.01 -13.70
C MET A 1 -6.29 -5.28 -13.85
N GLN A 2 -7.44 -5.21 -14.52
CA GLN A 2 -8.39 -6.32 -14.66
C GLN A 2 -7.77 -7.67 -15.08
N GLN A 3 -6.79 -7.69 -15.98
CA GLN A 3 -6.13 -8.93 -16.42
C GLN A 3 -5.45 -9.69 -15.26
N LEU A 4 -4.69 -9.00 -14.40
CA LEU A 4 -4.00 -9.63 -13.28
C LEU A 4 -4.99 -10.23 -12.28
N VAL A 5 -6.05 -9.48 -11.98
CA VAL A 5 -7.14 -9.94 -11.10
C VAL A 5 -7.85 -11.15 -11.70
N GLN A 6 -8.09 -11.14 -13.02
CA GLN A 6 -8.69 -12.27 -13.72
C GLN A 6 -7.82 -13.52 -13.66
N TRP A 7 -6.49 -13.38 -13.79
CA TRP A 7 -5.56 -14.52 -13.68
C TRP A 7 -5.53 -15.13 -12.29
N CYS A 8 -5.61 -14.32 -11.24
CA CYS A 8 -5.75 -14.78 -9.86
C CYS A 8 -7.06 -15.56 -9.65
N GLY A 9 -8.12 -15.21 -10.39
CA GLY A 9 -9.43 -15.83 -10.27
C GLY A 9 -10.20 -15.35 -9.04
N SER A 10 -11.43 -15.85 -8.88
CA SER A 10 -12.25 -15.51 -7.73
C SER A 10 -11.71 -16.20 -6.47
N LYS A 11 -11.71 -15.47 -5.34
CA LYS A 11 -11.25 -15.96 -4.03
C LYS A 11 -9.77 -16.37 -3.96
N PHE A 12 -8.91 -15.74 -4.76
CA PHE A 12 -7.47 -15.96 -4.68
C PHE A 12 -6.92 -15.65 -3.27
N ASP A 13 -6.36 -16.67 -2.62
CA ASP A 13 -5.74 -16.62 -1.28
C ASP A 13 -4.22 -16.86 -1.33
N GLY A 14 -3.64 -16.77 -2.52
CA GLY A 14 -2.22 -16.96 -2.76
C GLY A 14 -1.34 -15.79 -2.29
N LEU A 15 -0.07 -15.84 -2.67
CA LEU A 15 0.92 -14.81 -2.34
C LEU A 15 1.08 -13.81 -3.50
N ILE A 16 1.00 -12.52 -3.20
CA ILE A 16 1.39 -11.41 -4.07
C ILE A 16 2.68 -10.81 -3.53
N ILE A 17 3.71 -10.74 -4.38
CA ILE A 17 4.98 -10.10 -4.05
C ILE A 17 5.08 -8.82 -4.87
N PHE A 18 5.09 -7.67 -4.19
CA PHE A 18 5.46 -6.42 -4.83
C PHE A 18 6.97 -6.26 -4.75
N ASP A 19 7.65 -6.61 -5.84
CA ASP A 19 9.08 -6.42 -6.00
C ASP A 19 9.42 -4.97 -6.39
N GLU A 20 10.55 -4.47 -5.87
CA GLU A 20 10.97 -3.06 -5.96
C GLU A 20 9.83 -2.07 -5.69
N CYS A 21 9.03 -2.34 -4.65
CA CYS A 21 7.77 -1.66 -4.44
C CYS A 21 7.90 -0.18 -4.06
N HIS A 22 9.11 0.33 -3.82
CA HIS A 22 9.36 1.77 -3.66
C HIS A 22 8.87 2.60 -4.87
N LYS A 23 8.66 1.98 -6.03
CA LYS A 23 8.02 2.63 -7.19
C LYS A 23 6.56 3.07 -6.94
N ALA A 24 5.90 2.52 -5.93
CA ALA A 24 4.54 2.87 -5.51
C ALA A 24 4.48 3.97 -4.43
N LYS A 25 5.63 4.49 -3.96
CA LYS A 25 5.72 5.45 -2.85
C LYS A 25 4.92 6.74 -3.05
N ASN A 26 4.72 7.14 -4.31
CA ASN A 26 3.98 8.35 -4.67
C ASN A 26 2.47 8.08 -4.80
N LEU A 27 1.92 7.23 -3.93
CA LEU A 27 0.48 7.04 -3.78
C LEU A 27 -0.13 8.25 -3.05
N VAL A 28 0.51 8.70 -1.97
CA VAL A 28 0.20 9.95 -1.29
C VAL A 28 1.23 11.00 -1.74
N PRO A 29 0.85 11.89 -2.67
CA PRO A 29 1.79 12.87 -3.22
C PRO A 29 2.11 13.99 -2.23
N GLU A 30 3.27 14.63 -2.40
CA GLU A 30 3.55 15.93 -1.79
C GLU A 30 2.51 16.97 -2.24
N LYS A 31 2.31 18.02 -1.43
CA LYS A 31 1.36 19.11 -1.74
C LYS A 31 1.57 19.62 -3.18
N GLY A 32 0.49 19.58 -3.97
CA GLY A 32 0.48 20.06 -5.36
C GLY A 32 0.82 19.02 -6.44
N LYS A 33 1.16 17.78 -6.07
CA LYS A 33 1.37 16.67 -7.02
C LYS A 33 0.17 15.71 -7.03
N LYS A 34 0.04 14.92 -8.10
CA LYS A 34 -0.98 13.85 -8.22
C LYS A 34 -0.39 12.49 -7.84
N SER A 35 -1.25 11.60 -7.36
CA SER A 35 -0.96 10.18 -7.19
C SER A 35 -0.46 9.58 -8.50
N THR A 36 0.47 8.62 -8.40
CA THR A 36 0.94 7.88 -9.57
C THR A 36 -0.01 6.74 -9.91
N ARG A 37 -0.21 6.50 -11.22
CA ARG A 37 -0.98 5.32 -11.70
C ARG A 37 -0.46 4.01 -11.13
N THR A 38 0.86 3.91 -10.89
CA THR A 38 1.48 2.74 -10.25
C THR A 38 1.05 2.59 -8.80
N GLY A 39 1.04 3.67 -8.02
CA GLY A 39 0.57 3.64 -6.63
C GLY A 39 -0.90 3.24 -6.54
N GLU A 40 -1.74 3.85 -7.37
CA GLU A 40 -3.18 3.52 -7.46
C GLU A 40 -3.40 2.05 -7.85
N ALA A 41 -2.69 1.58 -8.89
CA ALA A 41 -2.73 0.20 -9.32
C ALA A 41 -2.34 -0.80 -8.20
N VAL A 42 -1.31 -0.49 -7.42
CA VAL A 42 -0.88 -1.32 -6.28
C VAL A 42 -1.94 -1.32 -5.18
N LEU A 43 -2.60 -0.19 -4.91
CA LEU A 43 -3.69 -0.15 -3.95
C LEU A 43 -4.92 -0.95 -4.45
N ASP A 44 -5.28 -0.75 -5.71
CA ASP A 44 -6.47 -1.35 -6.34
C ASP A 44 -6.41 -2.88 -6.37
N ILE A 45 -5.24 -3.47 -6.66
CA ILE A 45 -5.12 -4.93 -6.71
C ILE A 45 -5.25 -5.56 -5.32
N GLN A 46 -4.76 -4.89 -4.27
CA GLN A 46 -4.90 -5.35 -2.90
C GLN A 46 -6.36 -5.32 -2.42
N ALA A 47 -7.12 -4.31 -2.85
CA ALA A 47 -8.56 -4.21 -2.57
C ALA A 47 -9.38 -5.25 -3.33
N GLN A 48 -9.00 -5.56 -4.59
CA GLN A 48 -9.69 -6.56 -5.40
C GLN A 48 -9.38 -8.01 -4.99
N LEU A 49 -8.25 -8.24 -4.33
CA LEU A 49 -7.81 -9.56 -3.86
C LEU A 49 -7.64 -9.56 -2.32
N PRO A 50 -8.74 -9.47 -1.56
CA PRO A 50 -8.68 -9.29 -0.11
C PRO A 50 -8.07 -10.49 0.62
N GLU A 51 -8.27 -11.70 0.12
CA GLU A 51 -7.74 -12.94 0.73
C GLU A 51 -6.26 -13.19 0.42
N ALA A 52 -5.69 -12.48 -0.55
CA ALA A 52 -4.29 -12.65 -0.94
C ALA A 52 -3.35 -12.19 0.18
N ARG A 53 -2.30 -12.95 0.44
CA ARG A 53 -1.19 -12.54 1.31
C ARG A 53 -0.27 -11.62 0.52
N VAL A 54 0.28 -10.60 1.15
CA VAL A 54 1.11 -9.59 0.47
C VAL A 54 2.48 -9.51 1.13
N VAL A 55 3.53 -9.55 0.30
CA VAL A 55 4.91 -9.24 0.68
C VAL A 55 5.36 -8.00 -0.08
N TYR A 56 5.87 -7.02 0.65
CA TYR A 56 6.47 -5.80 0.10
C TYR A 56 7.99 -5.95 0.10
N CYS A 57 8.59 -6.19 -1.07
CA CYS A 57 10.04 -6.29 -1.23
C CYS A 57 10.59 -4.95 -1.76
N SER A 58 11.48 -4.31 -1.00
CA SER A 58 12.12 -3.05 -1.42
C SER A 58 13.31 -2.71 -0.53
N ALA A 59 14.38 -2.19 -1.15
CA ALA A 59 15.55 -1.66 -0.42
C ALA A 59 15.32 -0.26 0.19
N THR A 60 14.39 0.53 -0.36
CA THR A 60 14.22 1.96 -0.04
C THR A 60 12.76 2.38 0.17
N GLY A 61 11.85 1.42 0.39
CA GLY A 61 10.41 1.68 0.39
C GLY A 61 9.89 2.57 1.52
N ALA A 62 10.58 2.61 2.66
CA ALA A 62 10.12 3.26 3.89
C ALA A 62 11.05 4.39 4.38
N SER A 63 11.62 5.19 3.47
CA SER A 63 12.49 6.31 3.85
C SER A 63 11.75 7.46 4.55
N GLU A 64 10.44 7.60 4.30
CA GLU A 64 9.59 8.56 4.99
C GLU A 64 8.23 7.89 5.26
N PRO A 65 7.52 8.25 6.35
CA PRO A 65 6.25 7.61 6.69
C PRO A 65 5.22 7.69 5.57
N ARG A 66 5.18 8.79 4.80
CA ARG A 66 4.30 8.96 3.64
C ARG A 66 4.49 7.89 2.57
N ASN A 67 5.72 7.41 2.39
CA ASN A 67 6.06 6.44 1.35
C ASN A 67 5.45 5.07 1.64
N MET A 68 4.99 4.81 2.86
CA MET A 68 4.35 3.57 3.27
C MET A 68 2.86 3.49 2.91
N ALA A 69 2.25 4.54 2.35
CA ALA A 69 0.80 4.60 2.13
C ALA A 69 0.20 3.41 1.37
N TYR A 70 0.96 2.79 0.46
CA TYR A 70 0.50 1.64 -0.32
C TYR A 70 0.60 0.31 0.43
N MET A 71 1.28 0.29 1.59
CA MET A 71 1.52 -0.89 2.42
C MET A 71 0.34 -1.19 3.37
N VAL A 72 -0.88 -1.07 2.86
CA VAL A 72 -2.12 -1.14 3.64
C VAL A 72 -2.34 -2.49 4.33
N ARG A 73 -1.67 -3.55 3.88
CA ARG A 73 -1.81 -4.91 4.43
C ARG A 73 -0.91 -5.20 5.64
N LEU A 74 -0.10 -4.23 6.07
CA LEU A 74 0.71 -4.36 7.29
C LEU A 74 -0.13 -4.31 8.58
N GLY A 75 -1.39 -3.85 8.51
CA GLY A 75 -2.25 -3.74 9.69
C GLY A 75 -1.84 -2.63 10.65
N LEU A 76 -1.15 -1.59 10.13
CA LEU A 76 -0.75 -0.44 10.93
C LEU A 76 -1.92 0.53 11.16
N TRP A 77 -2.78 0.70 10.16
CA TRP A 77 -3.97 1.55 10.23
C TRP A 77 -5.22 0.84 9.70
N GLY A 78 -6.39 1.37 10.03
CA GLY A 78 -7.69 0.84 9.66
C GLY A 78 -8.42 0.16 10.83
N VAL A 79 -9.55 -0.48 10.51
CA VAL A 79 -10.44 -1.09 11.50
C VAL A 79 -9.70 -2.14 12.33
N GLY A 80 -9.78 -2.01 13.66
CA GLY A 80 -9.16 -2.95 14.60
C GLY A 80 -7.66 -2.74 14.83
N THR A 81 -7.10 -1.64 14.31
CA THR A 81 -5.69 -1.26 14.54
C THR A 81 -5.60 -0.02 15.45
N PHE A 82 -4.38 0.36 15.84
CA PHE A 82 -4.16 1.52 16.70
C PHE A 82 -4.47 2.86 16.02
N PHE A 83 -4.23 2.98 14.71
CA PHE A 83 -4.50 4.18 13.93
C PHE A 83 -5.77 3.99 13.08
N SER A 84 -6.70 4.93 13.13
CA SER A 84 -7.98 4.80 12.40
C SER A 84 -7.81 4.87 10.89
N ASP A 85 -6.88 5.69 10.40
CA ASP A 85 -6.53 5.82 8.99
C ASP A 85 -5.04 6.14 8.77
N PHE A 86 -4.63 6.21 7.50
CA PHE A 86 -3.25 6.52 7.13
C PHE A 86 -2.83 7.93 7.55
N GLY A 87 -3.75 8.91 7.56
CA GLY A 87 -3.46 10.27 7.95
C GLY A 87 -3.07 10.37 9.43
N GLU A 88 -3.80 9.66 10.28
CA GLU A 88 -3.49 9.56 11.72
C GLU A 88 -2.15 8.86 11.97
N PHE A 89 -1.89 7.73 11.30
CA PHE A 89 -0.59 7.06 11.34
C PHE A 89 0.53 8.01 10.90
N HIS A 90 0.37 8.64 9.75
CA HIS A 90 1.36 9.53 9.16
C HIS A 90 1.67 10.72 10.08
N GLY A 91 0.64 11.38 10.61
CA GLY A 91 0.80 12.50 11.55
C GLY A 91 1.47 12.08 12.86
N SER A 92 1.11 10.91 13.39
CA SER A 92 1.68 10.39 14.63
C SER A 92 3.16 10.05 14.48
N VAL A 93 3.55 9.36 13.42
CA VAL A 93 4.96 9.01 13.17
C VAL A 93 5.80 10.26 12.88
N LEU A 94 5.25 11.23 12.14
CA LEU A 94 5.92 12.52 11.92
C LEU A 94 6.15 13.30 13.21
N SER A 95 5.30 13.15 14.23
CA SER A 95 5.48 13.82 15.52
C SER A 95 6.59 13.23 16.40
N LEU A 96 7.07 12.04 16.05
CA LEU A 96 8.12 11.32 16.79
C LEU A 96 9.53 11.56 16.23
N ILE A 97 9.66 12.23 15.09
CA ILE A 97 10.93 12.55 14.41
C ILE A 97 11.17 14.05 14.36
#